data_AF-A0A2H0X159-F1
#
_entry.id   AF-A0A2H0X159-F1
#
_cell.length_a   1.000
_cell.length_b   1.000
_cell.length_c   1.000
_cell.angle_alpha   90.00
_cell.angle_beta   90.00
_cell.angle_gamma   90.00
#
_symmetry.space_group_name_H-M   'P 1'
#
loop_
_entity.id
_entity.type
_entity.pdbx_description
1 polymer ?
#
loop_
_entity_poly.entity_id
_entity_poly.type
_entity_poly.pdbx_seq_one_letter_code
_entity_poly.pdbx_strand_id
1 'polypeptide(L)'
;MSTMNISLPADQIAFIDNLVVDLSYANRSELMRAIVRFIKREPKVLEQAQAFTLKSPPIRSRIKILADFQATGLYNKGFMRDLEDGLRRSNYFTD
;
A
#
# COMPACT_ATOMS: atom_id res chain seq x y z
N MET A 1 23.47 -10.81 -21.94
CA MET A 1 22.81 -10.02 -20.87
C MET A 1 21.54 -9.45 -21.46
N SER A 2 20.42 -9.54 -20.76
CA SER A 2 19.16 -8.92 -21.19
C SER A 2 18.86 -7.74 -20.26
N THR A 3 18.42 -6.62 -20.85
CA THR A 3 18.10 -5.39 -20.08
C THR A 3 16.62 -5.36 -19.75
N MET A 4 16.29 -4.94 -18.53
CA MET A 4 14.91 -4.70 -18.07
C MET A 4 14.80 -3.23 -17.66
N ASN A 5 13.77 -2.55 -18.16
CA ASN A 5 13.43 -1.19 -17.76
C ASN A 5 12.26 -1.23 -16.78
N ILE A 6 12.38 -0.53 -15.65
CA ILE A 6 11.34 -0.47 -14.62
C ILE A 6 11.08 1.02 -14.31
N SER A 7 9.83 1.45 -14.45
CA SER A 7 9.41 2.81 -14.09
C SER A 7 8.89 2.80 -12.66
N LEU A 8 9.42 3.68 -11.81
CA LEU A 8 9.04 3.79 -10.41
C LEU A 8 8.80 5.27 -10.05
N PRO A 9 7.87 5.55 -9.11
CA PRO A 9 7.73 6.86 -8.48
C PRO A 9 9.03 7.35 -7.82
N ALA A 10 9.20 8.67 -7.72
CA ALA A 10 10.43 9.29 -7.22
C ALA A 10 10.75 8.92 -5.76
N ASP A 11 9.73 8.78 -4.92
CA ASP A 11 9.84 8.31 -3.53
C ASP A 11 10.37 6.87 -3.45
N GLN A 12 9.93 5.98 -4.34
CA GLN A 12 10.42 4.60 -4.40
C GLN A 12 11.87 4.53 -4.89
N ILE A 13 12.26 5.39 -5.84
CA ILE A 13 13.65 5.50 -6.28
C ILE A 13 14.54 5.97 -5.13
N ALA A 14 14.11 7.00 -4.38
CA ALA A 14 14.85 7.49 -3.22
C ALA A 14 15.00 6.42 -2.13
N PHE A 15 13.94 5.64 -1.89
CA PHE A 15 14.01 4.49 -0.99
C PHE A 15 15.05 3.45 -1.45
N ILE A 16 15.05 3.09 -2.74
CA ILE A 16 16.04 2.15 -3.31
C ILE A 16 17.46 2.71 -3.18
N ASP A 17 17.66 4.01 -3.41
CA ASP A 17 18.97 4.65 -3.27
C ASP A 17 19.51 4.55 -1.84
N ASN A 18 18.66 4.78 -0.85
CA ASN A 18 19.05 4.62 0.55
C ASN A 18 19.44 3.18 0.85
N LEU A 19 18.69 2.19 0.36
CA LEU A 19 19.05 0.77 0.55
C LEU A 19 20.38 0.40 -0.09
N VAL A 20 20.72 0.98 -1.24
CA VAL A 20 22.03 0.76 -1.88
C VAL A 20 23.15 1.24 -0.95
N VAL A 21 22.99 2.42 -0.34
CA VAL A 21 23.97 2.99 0.59
C VAL A 21 24.03 2.18 1.89
N ASP A 22 22.88 1.97 2.54
CA ASP A 22 22.77 1.35 3.86
C ASP A 22 23.31 -0.09 3.86
N LEU A 23 23.06 -0.82 2.77
CA LEU A 23 23.50 -2.20 2.61
C LEU A 23 24.81 -2.33 1.81
N SER A 24 25.45 -1.20 1.47
CA SER A 24 26.75 -1.15 0.79
C SER A 24 26.80 -1.88 -0.56
N TYR A 25 25.73 -1.77 -1.36
CA TYR A 25 25.73 -2.29 -2.73
C TYR A 25 26.45 -1.34 -3.69
N ALA A 26 27.13 -1.89 -4.69
CA ALA A 26 27.86 -1.10 -5.67
C ALA A 26 26.97 -0.20 -6.54
N ASN A 27 25.70 -0.58 -6.76
CA ASN A 27 24.70 0.19 -7.51
C ASN A 27 23.31 -0.45 -7.37
N ARG A 28 22.28 0.26 -7.86
CA ARG A 28 20.88 -0.21 -7.92
C ARG A 28 20.76 -1.57 -8.62
N SER A 29 21.48 -1.78 -9.72
CA SER A 29 21.39 -3.02 -10.48
C SER A 29 21.87 -4.22 -9.67
N GLU A 30 22.92 -4.08 -8.85
CA GLU A 30 23.39 -5.18 -8.01
C GLU A 30 22.48 -5.46 -6.83
N LEU A 31 21.90 -4.41 -6.21
CA LEU A 31 20.83 -4.57 -5.23
C LEU A 31 19.65 -5.33 -5.84
N MET A 32 19.15 -4.92 -7.01
CA MET A 32 18.04 -5.58 -7.68
C MET A 32 18.39 -7.04 -8.05
N ARG A 33 19.61 -7.33 -8.50
CA ARG A 33 20.06 -8.71 -8.74
C ARG A 33 20.09 -9.52 -7.46
N ALA A 34 20.56 -8.96 -6.34
CA ALA A 34 20.55 -9.63 -5.05
C ALA A 34 19.12 -9.97 -4.60
N ILE A 35 18.18 -9.02 -4.75
CA ILE A 35 16.76 -9.24 -4.48
C ILE A 35 16.19 -10.35 -5.36
N VAL A 36 16.44 -10.32 -6.67
CA VAL A 36 15.97 -11.38 -7.59
C VAL A 36 16.54 -12.75 -7.21
N ARG A 37 17.83 -12.82 -6.84
CA ARG A 37 18.45 -14.06 -6.36
C ARG A 37 17.82 -14.54 -5.05
N PHE A 38 17.54 -13.63 -4.13
CA PHE A 38 16.87 -13.95 -2.86
C PHE A 38 15.45 -14.48 -3.10
N ILE A 39 14.64 -13.79 -3.90
CA ILE A 39 13.28 -14.22 -4.25
C ILE A 39 13.29 -15.59 -4.93
N LYS A 40 14.25 -15.84 -5.83
CA LYS A 40 14.40 -17.14 -6.48
C LYS A 40 14.68 -18.26 -5.46
N ARG A 41 15.40 -17.96 -4.38
CA ARG A 41 15.69 -18.91 -3.30
C ARG A 41 14.51 -19.09 -2.36
N GLU A 42 13.83 -18.00 -2.00
CA GLU A 42 12.74 -17.96 -1.02
C GLU A 42 11.45 -17.40 -1.65
N PRO A 43 10.77 -18.17 -2.54
CA PRO A 43 9.61 -17.68 -3.29
C PRO A 43 8.41 -17.34 -2.41
N LYS A 44 8.33 -17.91 -1.19
CA LYS A 44 7.26 -17.65 -0.22
C LYS A 44 7.13 -16.18 0.18
N VAL A 45 8.19 -15.38 0.04
CA VAL A 45 8.15 -13.93 0.30
C VAL A 45 7.21 -13.22 -0.69
N LEU A 46 7.10 -13.71 -1.93
CA LEU A 46 6.13 -13.18 -2.90
C LEU A 46 4.68 -13.51 -2.52
N GLU A 47 4.44 -14.68 -1.92
CA GLU A 47 3.11 -15.06 -1.43
C GLU A 47 2.66 -14.14 -0.27
N GLN A 48 3.60 -13.75 0.60
CA GLN A 48 3.35 -12.76 1.66
C GLN A 48 3.11 -11.35 1.10
N ALA A 49 3.80 -10.96 0.02
CA ALA A 49 3.55 -9.69 -0.66
C ALA A 49 2.16 -9.63 -1.32
N GLN A 50 1.66 -10.76 -1.83
CA GLN A 50 0.28 -10.87 -2.32
C GLN A 50 -0.77 -10.83 -1.19
N ALA A 51 -0.39 -11.19 0.03
CA ALA A 51 -1.24 -11.08 1.22
C ALA A 51 -1.41 -9.64 1.73
N PHE A 52 -0.73 -8.65 1.14
CA PHE A 52 -1.12 -7.23 1.23
C PHE A 52 -2.38 -6.96 0.38
N THR A 53 -3.35 -7.84 0.48
CA THR A 53 -4.69 -7.60 0.03
C THR A 53 -5.22 -6.48 0.91
N LEU A 54 -5.56 -5.33 0.33
CA LEU A 54 -6.37 -4.32 1.00
C LEU A 54 -7.65 -5.04 1.46
N LYS A 55 -7.67 -5.55 2.70
CA LYS A 55 -8.81 -6.27 3.23
C LYS A 55 -9.96 -5.29 3.17
N SER A 56 -11.01 -5.66 2.45
CA SER A 56 -12.18 -4.82 2.41
C SER A 56 -12.68 -4.59 3.83
N PRO A 57 -13.23 -3.40 4.12
CA PRO A 57 -13.74 -3.10 5.45
C PRO A 57 -14.70 -4.21 5.89
N PRO A 58 -14.54 -4.77 7.12
CA PRO A 58 -15.41 -5.83 7.60
C PRO A 58 -16.86 -5.37 7.79
N ILE A 59 -17.07 -4.05 7.84
CA ILE A 59 -18.36 -3.40 7.99
C ILE A 59 -18.71 -2.71 6.67
N ARG A 60 -19.87 -3.07 6.11
CA ARG A 60 -20.42 -2.40 4.91
C ARG A 60 -21.49 -1.36 5.22
N SER A 61 -22.02 -1.35 6.45
CA SER A 61 -23.05 -0.41 6.89
C SER A 61 -22.52 1.02 6.93
N ARG A 62 -23.12 1.89 6.13
CA ARG A 62 -22.78 3.33 6.09
C ARG A 62 -23.12 3.97 7.43
N ILE A 63 -24.28 3.61 8.00
CA ILE A 63 -24.71 4.07 9.32
C ILE A 63 -23.69 3.73 10.40
N LYS A 64 -23.22 2.47 10.44
CA LYS A 64 -22.24 2.04 11.44
C LYS A 64 -20.91 2.75 11.28
N ILE A 65 -20.41 2.88 10.04
CA ILE A 65 -19.16 3.59 9.76
C ILE A 65 -19.26 5.05 10.20
N LEU A 66 -20.34 5.76 9.87
CA LEU A 66 -20.52 7.16 10.27
C LEU A 66 -20.61 7.30 11.80
N ALA A 67 -21.34 6.41 12.47
CA ALA A 67 -21.46 6.41 13.92
C ALA A 67 -20.09 6.17 14.60
N ASP A 68 -19.31 5.20 14.12
CA ASP A 68 -18.00 4.87 14.67
C ASP A 68 -17.02 6.06 14.52
N PHE A 69 -17.00 6.71 13.35
CA PHE A 69 -16.17 7.90 13.12
C PHE A 69 -16.60 9.08 13.98
N GLN A 70 -17.92 9.30 14.12
CA GLN A 70 -18.45 10.37 14.96
C GLN A 70 -18.12 10.15 16.44
N ALA A 71 -18.16 8.90 16.91
CA ALA A 71 -17.84 8.53 18.28
C ALA A 71 -16.39 8.84 18.67
N THR A 72 -15.46 8.89 17.71
CA THR A 72 -14.06 9.25 17.99
C THR A 72 -13.88 10.71 18.43
N GLY A 73 -14.77 11.62 18.02
CA GLY A 73 -14.63 13.06 18.25
C GLY A 73 -13.42 13.73 17.57
N LEU A 74 -12.68 13.00 16.73
CA LEU A 74 -11.43 13.49 16.10
C LEU A 74 -11.68 14.26 14.80
N TYR A 75 -12.89 14.18 14.25
CA TYR A 75 -13.20 14.66 12.91
C TYR A 75 -14.16 15.84 12.92
N ASN A 76 -13.88 16.83 12.08
CA ASN A 76 -14.74 18.00 11.93
C ASN A 76 -15.98 17.70 11.08
N LYS A 77 -16.99 18.59 11.14
CA LYS A 77 -18.25 18.43 10.41
C LYS A 77 -18.09 18.34 8.89
N GLY A 78 -17.09 19.04 8.33
CA GLY A 78 -16.82 19.01 6.89
C GLY A 78 -16.38 17.61 6.44
N PHE A 79 -15.41 17.04 7.14
CA PHE A 79 -14.96 15.67 6.93
C PHE A 79 -16.10 14.65 7.05
N MET A 80 -16.93 14.77 8.10
CA MET A 80 -18.05 13.84 8.30
C MET A 80 -19.05 13.86 7.13
N ARG A 81 -19.31 15.05 6.56
CA ARG A 81 -20.18 15.20 5.38
C ARG A 81 -19.55 14.60 4.13
N ASP A 82 -18.27 14.85 3.89
CA ASP A 82 -17.56 14.30 2.72
C ASP A 82 -17.47 12.77 2.81
N LEU A 83 -17.30 12.23 4.02
CA LEU A 83 -17.33 10.80 4.30
C LEU A 83 -18.71 10.21 3.99
N GLU A 84 -19.79 10.85 4.46
CA GLU A 84 -21.16 10.41 4.16
C GLU A 84 -21.43 10.39 2.66
N ASP A 85 -21.07 11.45 1.94
CA ASP A 85 -21.26 11.55 0.49
C ASP A 85 -20.47 10.47 -0.26
N GLY A 86 -19.22 10.22 0.15
CA GLY A 86 -18.38 9.15 -0.41
C GLY A 86 -18.98 7.76 -0.19
N LEU A 87 -19.48 7.48 1.01
CA LEU A 87 -20.14 6.22 1.34
C LEU A 87 -21.45 6.03 0.56
N ARG A 88 -22.24 7.10 0.35
CA ARG A 88 -23.49 7.05 -0.42
C ARG A 88 -23.27 6.80 -1.92
N ARG A 89 -22.19 7.34 -2.50
CA ARG A 89 -21.85 7.18 -3.93
C ARG A 89 -21.29 5.81 -4.27
N SER A 90 -20.86 5.05 -3.26
CA SER A 90 -20.26 3.74 -3.45
C SER A 90 -21.32 2.65 -3.44
N ASN A 91 -21.38 1.86 -4.52
CA ASN A 91 -22.23 0.67 -4.61
C ASN A 91 -21.74 -0.49 -3.70
N TYR A 92 -20.58 -0.33 -3.05
CA TYR A 92 -19.99 -1.33 -2.16
C TYR A 92 -20.54 -1.26 -0.73
N PHE A 93 -20.86 -0.06 -0.25
CA PHE A 93 -21.36 0.17 1.10
C PHE A 93 -22.90 0.22 1.09
N THR A 94 -23.52 -0.58 1.95
CA THR A 94 -24.97 -0.78 1.99
C THR A 94 -25.44 -0.72 3.42
N ASP A 95 -26.59 -0.12 3.66
CA ASP A 95 -27.30 -0.19 4.94
C ASP A 95 -28.28 -1.36 4.97
#